data_AF-A0A378LBU7-F1
#
_entry.id   AF-A0A378LBU7-F1
#
_cell.length_a   1.000
_cell.length_b   1.000
_cell.length_c   1.000
_cell.angle_alpha   90.00
_cell.angle_beta   90.00
_cell.angle_gamma   90.00
#
_symmetry.space_group_name_H-M   'P 1'
#
loop_
_entity.id
_entity.type
_entity.pdbx_description
1 polymer ?
#
loop_
_entity_poly.entity_id
_entity_poly.type
_entity_poly.pdbx_seq_one_letter_code
_entity_poly.pdbx_strand_id
1 'polypeptide(L)'
;MHNIELLAIRHKTNGMAVCLKPKIPYIITPSLVHEVRKLQNKIAEQYYTKPWDGIYYILWYLHYDTAPWKGLDFHFIHEALLSHHEHQIEHYIENVFELLFINYVGFGLPLINCSIVNRKLSGISQDFFYVNRINFIKGYKDLNCSSSNKLPFSKLDFDSEIKKTSFPIKIYTRNNFYSFDSIDLNSMKKILHSHRYAPIPQPQQNQIKLMFNQISQETIAKIYQLASEKIHLIERFALIQSLANKSG
;
A
#
# COMPACT_ATOMS: atom_id res chain seq x y z
N MET A 1 18.82 16.93 -0.99
CA MET A 1 19.20 15.51 -0.79
C MET A 1 17.97 14.65 -1.09
N HIS A 2 18.07 13.67 -2.00
CA HIS A 2 16.93 12.85 -2.44
C HIS A 2 16.79 11.60 -1.53
N ASN A 3 15.74 11.58 -0.70
CA ASN A 3 15.63 10.69 0.47
C ASN A 3 14.77 9.43 0.28
N ILE A 4 14.50 9.00 -0.96
CA ILE A 4 13.64 7.84 -1.23
C ILE A 4 14.23 7.00 -2.35
N GLU A 5 14.42 5.71 -2.10
CA GLU A 5 14.81 4.75 -3.12
C GLU A 5 13.61 3.84 -3.42
N LEU A 6 12.88 4.15 -4.49
CA LEU A 6 11.95 3.23 -5.13
C LEU A 6 12.78 2.34 -6.05
N LEU A 7 13.02 1.09 -5.64
CA LEU A 7 13.81 0.16 -6.43
C LEU A 7 12.89 -0.81 -7.17
N ALA A 8 12.66 -0.52 -8.45
CA ALA A 8 11.90 -1.38 -9.35
C ALA A 8 12.85 -2.36 -10.07
N ILE A 9 12.66 -3.66 -9.81
CA ILE A 9 13.44 -4.74 -10.42
C ILE A 9 12.52 -5.59 -11.28
N ARG A 10 12.77 -5.60 -12.58
CA ARG A 10 12.02 -6.47 -13.50
C ARG A 10 12.51 -7.90 -13.36
N HIS A 11 11.62 -8.83 -12.98
CA HIS A 11 11.90 -10.27 -13.07
C HIS A 11 11.50 -10.78 -14.45
N LYS A 12 12.40 -11.52 -15.11
CA LYS A 12 12.18 -12.00 -16.49
C LYS A 12 11.06 -13.04 -16.53
N THR A 13 9.84 -12.59 -16.88
CA THR A 13 9.02 -13.06 -18.03
C THR A 13 7.63 -12.41 -18.05
N ASN A 14 6.98 -12.11 -16.91
CA ASN A 14 5.65 -11.46 -16.87
C ASN A 14 5.38 -10.70 -15.57
N GLY A 15 6.39 -10.00 -15.04
CA GLY A 15 6.18 -9.17 -13.86
C GLY A 15 7.35 -8.29 -13.47
N MET A 16 7.13 -7.51 -12.42
CA MET A 16 8.08 -6.61 -11.82
C MET A 16 7.95 -6.67 -10.31
N ALA A 17 9.08 -6.79 -9.61
CA ALA A 17 9.12 -6.60 -8.17
C ALA A 17 9.48 -5.15 -7.88
N VAL A 18 8.76 -4.54 -6.95
CA VAL A 18 8.95 -3.17 -6.52
C VAL A 18 9.28 -3.19 -5.04
N CYS A 19 10.53 -2.86 -4.73
CA CYS A 19 11.00 -2.69 -3.37
C CYS A 19 10.75 -1.24 -2.93
N LEU A 20 10.03 -1.08 -1.83
CA LEU A 20 9.94 0.20 -1.14
C LEU A 20 11.05 0.28 -0.08
N LYS A 21 12.04 1.15 -0.30
CA LYS A 21 13.16 1.41 0.62
C LYS A 21 13.30 2.92 0.91
N PRO A 22 12.37 3.55 1.63
CA PRO A 22 12.58 4.91 2.12
C PRO A 22 13.78 4.96 3.08
N LYS A 23 14.57 6.03 3.00
CA LYS A 23 15.78 6.26 3.82
C LYS A 23 15.49 6.87 5.19
N ILE A 24 14.24 7.23 5.42
CA ILE A 24 13.65 7.85 6.63
C ILE A 24 12.59 6.86 7.13
N PRO A 25 12.27 6.79 8.45
CA PRO A 25 11.21 5.97 9.00
C PRO A 25 9.99 6.02 8.10
N TYR A 26 9.65 4.83 7.58
CA TYR A 26 8.71 4.63 6.50
C TYR A 26 7.45 5.47 6.78
N ILE A 27 7.12 6.42 5.91
CA ILE A 27 5.91 7.26 5.88
C ILE A 27 5.51 7.38 4.40
N ILE A 28 4.22 7.45 4.08
CA ILE A 28 3.82 7.80 2.72
C ILE A 28 4.07 9.29 2.56
N THR A 29 5.11 9.70 1.84
CA THR A 29 5.38 11.12 1.58
C THR A 29 4.77 11.54 0.25
N PRO A 30 4.56 12.85 0.01
CA PRO A 30 4.20 13.35 -1.31
C PRO A 30 5.16 12.86 -2.42
N SER A 31 6.46 12.85 -2.14
CA SER A 31 7.47 12.37 -3.10
C SER A 31 7.34 10.87 -3.39
N LEU A 32 7.07 10.03 -2.38
CA LEU A 32 6.87 8.60 -2.59
C LEU A 32 5.62 8.35 -3.45
N VAL A 33 4.53 9.05 -3.17
CA VAL A 33 3.29 8.96 -3.96
C VAL A 33 3.59 9.32 -5.40
N HIS A 34 4.30 10.43 -5.64
CA HIS A 34 4.69 10.85 -6.98
C HIS A 34 5.51 9.77 -7.72
N GLU A 35 6.55 9.21 -7.10
CA GLU A 35 7.39 8.19 -7.72
C GLU A 35 6.62 6.90 -8.03
N VAL A 36 5.71 6.49 -7.14
CA VAL A 36 4.83 5.33 -7.39
C VAL A 36 3.88 5.61 -8.56
N ARG A 37 3.25 6.79 -8.61
CA ARG A 37 2.37 7.18 -9.74
C ARG A 37 3.15 7.24 -11.05
N LYS A 38 4.38 7.77 -11.04
CA LYS A 38 5.26 7.81 -12.21
C LYS A 38 5.60 6.41 -12.72
N LEU A 39 5.94 5.48 -11.82
CA LEU A 39 6.18 4.08 -12.17
C LEU A 39 4.93 3.44 -12.79
N GLN A 40 3.79 3.64 -12.15
CA GLN A 40 2.50 3.15 -12.59
C GLN A 40 2.08 3.67 -13.98
N ASN A 41 2.25 4.96 -14.24
CA ASN A 41 1.97 5.56 -15.54
C ASN A 41 2.90 4.98 -16.62
N LYS A 42 4.19 4.83 -16.31
CA LYS A 42 5.17 4.19 -17.21
C LYS A 42 4.77 2.75 -17.57
N ILE A 43 4.23 1.99 -16.61
CA ILE A 43 3.73 0.63 -16.84
C ILE A 43 2.53 0.64 -17.78
N ALA A 44 1.58 1.56 -17.58
CA ALA A 44 0.42 1.70 -18.44
C ALA A 44 0.84 2.12 -19.87
N GLU A 45 1.73 3.10 -20.01
CA GLU A 45 2.30 3.51 -21.30
C GLU A 45 2.99 2.35 -22.03
N GLN A 46 3.80 1.56 -21.30
CA GLN A 46 4.45 0.37 -21.85
C GLN A 46 3.43 -0.66 -22.35
N TYR A 47 2.33 -0.85 -21.61
CA TYR A 47 1.28 -1.76 -22.04
C TYR A 47 0.56 -1.26 -23.30
N TYR A 48 0.19 0.02 -23.36
CA TYR A 48 -0.51 0.57 -24.54
C TYR A 48 0.37 0.59 -25.79
N THR A 49 1.68 0.77 -25.64
CA THR A 49 2.63 0.71 -26.76
C THR A 49 2.99 -0.71 -27.15
N LYS A 50 3.12 -1.62 -26.18
CA LYS A 50 3.41 -3.03 -26.41
C LYS A 50 2.66 -3.89 -25.38
N PRO A 51 1.44 -4.33 -25.73
CA PRO A 51 0.65 -5.18 -24.84
C PRO A 51 1.43 -6.44 -24.46
N TRP A 52 1.29 -6.87 -23.20
CA TRP A 52 1.90 -8.11 -22.74
C TRP A 52 1.08 -9.32 -23.17
N ASP A 53 1.78 -10.42 -23.47
CA ASP A 53 1.15 -11.71 -23.69
C ASP A 53 0.73 -12.31 -22.33
N GLY A 54 -0.47 -11.92 -21.88
CA GLY A 54 -1.11 -12.43 -20.67
C GLY A 54 -1.08 -11.47 -19.47
N ILE A 55 -1.11 -12.04 -18.28
CA ILE A 55 -1.24 -11.30 -17.02
C ILE A 55 0.13 -10.83 -16.54
N TYR A 56 0.21 -9.55 -16.18
CA TYR A 56 1.41 -8.94 -15.62
C TYR A 56 1.29 -8.74 -14.11
N TYR A 57 2.27 -9.22 -13.34
CA TYR A 57 2.25 -9.13 -11.89
C TYR A 57 3.16 -8.01 -11.40
N ILE A 58 2.64 -7.13 -10.56
CA ILE A 58 3.44 -6.15 -9.81
C ILE A 58 3.55 -6.64 -8.37
N LEU A 59 4.75 -7.03 -7.95
CA LEU A 59 5.02 -7.52 -6.61
C LEU A 59 5.57 -6.39 -5.74
N TRP A 60 4.73 -5.81 -4.89
CA TRP A 60 5.14 -4.83 -3.89
C TRP A 60 5.74 -5.55 -2.69
N TYR A 61 6.95 -5.17 -2.29
CA TYR A 61 7.53 -5.66 -1.05
C TYR A 61 8.26 -4.53 -0.32
N LEU A 62 8.19 -4.60 1.00
CA LEU A 62 8.83 -3.64 1.87
C LEU A 62 10.21 -4.18 2.28
N HIS A 63 11.24 -3.33 2.20
CA HIS A 63 12.59 -3.70 2.66
C HIS A 63 12.55 -4.21 4.12
N TYR A 64 13.45 -5.11 4.52
CA TYR A 64 13.37 -5.85 5.81
C TYR A 64 13.68 -5.00 7.07
N ASP A 65 13.93 -3.70 6.92
CA ASP A 65 14.40 -2.86 8.01
C ASP A 65 13.38 -2.74 9.16
N THR A 66 13.88 -2.59 10.39
CA THR A 66 13.12 -2.78 11.64
C THR A 66 12.26 -1.60 12.05
N ALA A 67 12.36 -0.43 11.40
CA ALA A 67 11.57 0.73 11.78
C ALA A 67 10.09 0.58 11.34
N PRO A 68 9.11 0.82 12.23
CA PRO A 68 7.70 0.70 11.89
C PRO A 68 7.27 1.75 10.86
N TRP A 69 6.49 1.34 9.85
CA TRP A 69 5.86 2.26 8.90
C TRP A 69 4.74 3.05 9.59
N LYS A 70 4.90 4.37 9.66
CA LYS A 70 4.01 5.28 10.38
C LYS A 70 3.17 6.11 9.42
N GLY A 71 2.18 5.51 8.76
CA GLY A 71 1.06 6.28 8.23
C GLY A 71 1.42 7.36 7.18
N LEU A 72 0.68 8.48 7.25
CA LEU A 72 0.87 9.69 6.45
C LEU A 72 2.08 10.52 6.93
N ASP A 73 2.62 11.38 6.07
CA ASP A 73 3.64 12.37 6.43
C ASP A 73 3.05 13.51 7.30
N PHE A 74 3.06 13.33 8.62
CA PHE A 74 2.56 14.34 9.57
C PHE A 74 3.50 15.52 9.72
N HIS A 75 4.79 15.35 9.41
CA HIS A 75 5.72 16.48 9.33
C HIS A 75 5.33 17.42 8.18
N PHE A 76 5.13 16.88 6.98
CA PHE A 76 4.62 17.66 5.84
C PHE A 76 3.29 18.35 6.16
N ILE A 77 2.32 17.62 6.76
CA ILE A 77 1.03 18.19 7.15
C ILE A 77 1.21 19.35 8.13
N HIS A 78 2.05 19.18 9.16
CA HIS A 78 2.31 20.20 10.16
C HIS A 78 2.94 21.47 9.55
N GLU A 79 3.99 21.32 8.74
CA GLU A 79 4.66 22.44 8.09
C GLU A 79 3.73 23.19 7.12
N ALA A 80 2.89 22.47 6.39
CA ALA A 80 1.91 23.06 5.48
C ALA A 80 0.84 23.86 6.24
N LEU A 81 0.38 23.39 7.41
CA LEU A 81 -0.54 24.14 8.28
C LEU A 81 0.11 25.42 8.81
N LEU A 82 1.36 25.35 9.28
CA LEU A 82 2.09 26.52 9.79
C LEU A 82 2.39 27.56 8.70
N SER A 83 2.49 27.11 7.45
CA SER A 83 2.80 27.96 6.30
C SER A 83 1.58 28.42 5.51
N HIS A 84 0.35 28.13 5.96
CA HIS A 84 -0.90 28.44 5.25
C HIS A 84 -0.96 27.87 3.83
N HIS A 85 -0.50 26.62 3.67
CA HIS A 85 -0.47 25.87 2.42
C HIS A 85 -1.41 24.65 2.47
N GLU A 86 -2.62 24.83 2.99
CA GLU A 86 -3.60 23.77 3.23
C GLU A 86 -3.97 22.99 1.97
N HIS A 87 -4.02 23.66 0.81
CA HIS A 87 -4.26 23.02 -0.49
C HIS A 87 -3.24 21.91 -0.81
N GLN A 88 -2.00 22.02 -0.32
CA GLN A 88 -0.97 21.00 -0.53
C GLN A 88 -1.27 19.75 0.30
N ILE A 89 -1.90 19.91 1.46
CA ILE A 89 -2.38 18.81 2.31
C ILE A 89 -3.48 18.06 1.58
N GLU A 90 -4.50 18.77 1.10
CA GLU A 90 -5.63 18.18 0.36
C GLU A 90 -5.13 17.37 -0.83
N HIS A 91 -4.30 18.00 -1.67
CA HIS A 91 -3.75 17.35 -2.85
C HIS A 91 -2.91 16.11 -2.50
N TYR A 92 -2.10 16.19 -1.44
CA TYR A 92 -1.31 15.06 -0.97
C TYR A 92 -2.22 13.89 -0.54
N ILE A 93 -3.25 14.15 0.28
CA ILE A 93 -4.16 13.09 0.75
C ILE A 93 -4.93 12.49 -0.43
N GLU A 94 -5.46 13.31 -1.33
CA GLU A 94 -6.16 12.84 -2.53
C GLU A 94 -5.29 11.90 -3.38
N ASN A 95 -4.03 12.27 -3.61
CA ASN A 95 -3.10 11.44 -4.37
C ASN A 95 -2.78 10.11 -3.67
N VAL A 96 -2.72 10.08 -2.33
CA VAL A 96 -2.58 8.84 -1.57
C VAL A 96 -3.76 7.91 -1.82
N PHE A 97 -4.99 8.41 -1.72
CA PHE A 97 -6.19 7.60 -1.94
C PHE A 97 -6.38 7.20 -3.41
N GLU A 98 -6.02 8.05 -4.36
CA GLU A 98 -5.98 7.69 -5.79
C GLU A 98 -5.04 6.51 -6.04
N LEU A 99 -3.84 6.57 -5.48
CA LEU A 99 -2.84 5.49 -5.57
C LEU A 99 -3.37 4.17 -5.00
N LEU A 100 -4.07 4.20 -3.85
CA LEU A 100 -4.67 2.99 -3.27
C LEU A 100 -5.81 2.43 -4.13
N PHE A 101 -6.67 3.32 -4.65
CA PHE A 101 -7.74 2.92 -5.57
C PHE A 101 -7.17 2.20 -6.79
N ILE A 102 -6.11 2.76 -7.37
CA ILE A 102 -5.41 2.22 -8.52
C ILE A 102 -4.76 0.87 -8.23
N ASN A 103 -4.09 0.74 -7.07
CA ASN A 103 -3.52 -0.54 -6.64
C ASN A 103 -4.61 -1.63 -6.57
N TYR A 104 -5.80 -1.24 -6.13
CA TYR A 104 -6.93 -2.14 -6.01
C TYR A 104 -7.57 -2.51 -7.37
N VAL A 105 -7.71 -1.58 -8.33
CA VAL A 105 -8.38 -1.83 -9.63
C VAL A 105 -7.45 -2.19 -10.80
N GLY A 106 -6.13 -1.96 -10.69
CA GLY A 106 -5.14 -2.39 -11.67
C GLY A 106 -5.17 -1.66 -13.02
N PHE A 107 -5.51 -0.37 -13.05
CA PHE A 107 -5.60 0.47 -14.27
C PHE A 107 -6.58 0.01 -15.35
N GLY A 108 -7.40 -1.02 -15.10
CA GLY A 108 -8.18 -1.67 -16.16
C GLY A 108 -7.32 -2.46 -17.17
N LEU A 109 -6.06 -2.72 -16.83
CA LEU A 109 -5.12 -3.54 -17.58
C LEU A 109 -5.10 -4.97 -17.00
N PRO A 110 -4.63 -6.00 -17.73
CA PRO A 110 -4.42 -7.35 -17.20
C PRO A 110 -3.23 -7.39 -16.24
N LEU A 111 -3.31 -6.57 -15.20
CA LEU A 111 -2.30 -6.29 -14.21
C LEU A 111 -2.84 -6.74 -12.85
N ILE A 112 -2.03 -7.48 -12.12
CA ILE A 112 -2.35 -7.93 -10.78
C ILE A 112 -1.31 -7.35 -9.82
N ASN A 113 -1.75 -6.44 -8.96
CA ASN A 113 -0.94 -6.01 -7.83
C ASN A 113 -0.92 -7.12 -6.78
N CYS A 114 0.27 -7.44 -6.31
CA CYS A 114 0.51 -8.39 -5.23
C CYS A 114 1.37 -7.74 -4.15
N SER A 115 1.29 -8.24 -2.93
CA SER A 115 2.17 -7.81 -1.84
C SER A 115 2.92 -8.97 -1.19
N ILE A 116 4.12 -8.67 -0.70
CA ILE A 116 4.80 -9.48 0.31
C ILE A 116 4.88 -8.66 1.59
N VAL A 117 4.17 -9.13 2.62
CA VAL A 117 4.12 -8.52 3.94
C VAL A 117 4.90 -9.38 4.89
N ASN A 118 6.05 -8.89 5.33
CA ASN A 118 6.98 -9.63 6.19
C ASN A 118 7.03 -9.11 7.63
N ARG A 119 6.14 -8.18 7.98
CA ARG A 119 6.05 -7.51 9.28
C ARG A 119 4.66 -6.93 9.50
N LYS A 120 4.35 -6.56 10.73
CA LYS A 120 3.08 -5.91 11.09
C LYS A 120 3.00 -4.52 10.45
N LEU A 121 1.84 -4.21 9.88
CA LEU A 121 1.51 -2.92 9.27
C LEU A 121 0.33 -2.29 10.01
N SER A 122 0.18 -0.96 9.91
CA SER A 122 -0.93 -0.21 10.50
C SER A 122 -1.28 1.03 9.68
N GLY A 123 -2.50 1.55 9.84
CA GLY A 123 -2.97 2.74 9.11
C GLY A 123 -2.88 2.58 7.59
N ILE A 124 -2.57 3.65 6.88
CA ILE A 124 -2.55 3.67 5.40
C ILE A 124 -1.54 2.68 4.78
N SER A 125 -0.50 2.33 5.54
CA SER A 125 0.50 1.34 5.17
C SER A 125 -0.09 -0.06 5.07
N GLN A 126 -0.97 -0.40 6.02
CA GLN A 126 -1.74 -1.63 6.00
C GLN A 126 -2.60 -1.68 4.75
N ASP A 127 -3.26 -0.57 4.42
CA ASP A 127 -4.13 -0.49 3.26
C ASP A 127 -3.34 -0.67 1.96
N PHE A 128 -2.21 0.04 1.80
CA PHE A 128 -1.36 -0.08 0.61
C PHE A 128 -0.97 -1.52 0.28
N PHE A 129 -0.64 -2.33 1.30
CA PHE A 129 -0.25 -3.71 1.08
C PHE A 129 -1.42 -4.69 1.03
N TYR A 130 -2.45 -4.52 1.86
CA TYR A 130 -3.55 -5.49 1.96
C TYR A 130 -4.69 -5.27 0.97
N VAL A 131 -4.80 -4.10 0.33
CA VAL A 131 -5.78 -3.88 -0.75
C VAL A 131 -5.32 -4.43 -2.11
N ASN A 132 -4.17 -5.11 -2.17
CA ASN A 132 -3.70 -5.77 -3.38
C ASN A 132 -4.39 -7.13 -3.58
N ARG A 133 -4.51 -7.57 -4.82
CA ARG A 133 -5.30 -8.75 -5.22
C ARG A 133 -4.79 -10.07 -4.63
N ILE A 134 -3.47 -10.20 -4.45
CA ILE A 134 -2.81 -11.37 -3.86
C ILE A 134 -1.80 -10.88 -2.83
N ASN A 135 -1.91 -11.33 -1.58
CA ASN A 135 -1.07 -10.90 -0.48
C ASN A 135 -0.40 -12.11 0.17
N PHE A 136 0.93 -12.12 0.15
CA PHE A 136 1.74 -13.12 0.83
C PHE A 136 2.15 -12.57 2.20
N ILE A 137 1.75 -13.22 3.30
CA ILE A 137 2.00 -12.75 4.66
C ILE A 137 2.98 -13.69 5.37
N LYS A 138 4.19 -13.21 5.69
CA LYS A 138 5.21 -13.97 6.42
C LYS A 138 4.84 -14.10 7.89
N GLY A 139 5.11 -15.25 8.50
CA GLY A 139 5.14 -15.39 9.97
C GLY A 139 3.78 -15.08 10.60
N TYR A 140 2.70 -15.56 9.98
CA TYR A 140 1.33 -15.23 10.37
C TYR A 140 1.03 -15.51 11.86
N LYS A 141 1.69 -16.51 12.44
CA LYS A 141 1.59 -16.88 13.85
C LYS A 141 2.07 -15.77 14.80
N ASP A 142 3.11 -15.02 14.42
CA ASP A 142 3.66 -13.91 15.21
C ASP A 142 2.75 -12.67 15.19
N LEU A 143 1.67 -12.70 14.39
CA LEU A 143 0.58 -11.73 14.37
C LEU A 143 -0.62 -12.15 15.25
N ASN A 144 -0.45 -13.07 16.21
CA ASN A 144 -1.49 -13.66 17.08
C ASN A 144 -2.51 -14.55 16.34
N CYS A 145 -2.09 -15.28 15.32
CA CYS A 145 -2.99 -16.13 14.54
C CYS A 145 -2.71 -17.61 14.81
N SER A 146 -3.68 -18.30 15.43
CA SER A 146 -3.57 -19.71 15.77
C SER A 146 -3.87 -20.60 14.57
N SER A 147 -2.91 -21.38 14.09
CA SER A 147 -3.21 -22.74 13.63
C SER A 147 -1.96 -23.63 13.57
N SER A 148 -2.18 -24.88 13.99
CA SER A 148 -1.28 -26.02 13.94
C SER A 148 -0.87 -26.37 12.50
N ASN A 149 0.40 -26.76 12.32
CA ASN A 149 0.95 -27.53 11.20
C ASN A 149 0.35 -27.29 9.80
N LYS A 150 0.51 -26.09 9.22
CA LYS A 150 0.27 -25.85 7.80
C LYS A 150 1.58 -25.71 7.02
N LEU A 151 1.56 -26.23 5.79
CA LEU A 151 2.58 -26.08 4.75
C LEU A 151 3.04 -24.61 4.60
N PRO A 152 4.23 -24.36 4.01
CA PRO A 152 4.77 -23.00 3.88
C PRO A 152 3.90 -22.05 3.05
N PHE A 153 2.84 -22.51 2.38
CA PHE A 153 1.83 -21.65 1.76
C PHE A 153 0.43 -22.17 2.04
N SER A 154 -0.41 -21.38 2.69
CA SER A 154 -1.80 -21.75 2.94
C SER A 154 -2.74 -20.57 2.78
N LYS A 155 -3.89 -20.78 2.13
CA LYS A 155 -4.92 -19.74 2.01
C LYS A 155 -5.53 -19.46 3.38
N LEU A 156 -5.67 -18.19 3.72
CA LEU A 156 -6.19 -17.70 5.00
C LEU A 156 -7.62 -17.14 4.84
N ASP A 157 -8.33 -17.08 5.96
CA ASP A 157 -9.60 -16.35 6.09
C ASP A 157 -9.37 -15.00 6.79
N PHE A 158 -9.26 -13.95 5.99
CA PHE A 158 -8.85 -12.62 6.42
C PHE A 158 -9.88 -11.91 7.33
N ASP A 159 -11.15 -12.34 7.31
CA ASP A 159 -12.26 -11.61 7.96
C ASP A 159 -12.19 -11.61 9.49
N SER A 160 -11.54 -12.62 10.08
CA SER A 160 -11.44 -12.73 11.54
C SER A 160 -10.26 -11.96 12.15
N GLU A 161 -9.37 -11.39 11.33
CA GLU A 161 -7.96 -11.21 11.73
C GLU A 161 -7.46 -9.74 11.64
N ILE A 162 -8.12 -8.87 10.86
CA ILE A 162 -7.79 -7.43 10.80
C ILE A 162 -8.83 -6.58 11.53
N LYS A 163 -8.45 -6.11 12.72
CA LYS A 163 -9.19 -5.09 13.46
C LYS A 163 -8.76 -3.69 12.98
N LYS A 164 -9.71 -2.76 12.87
CA LYS A 164 -9.48 -1.33 12.52
C LYS A 164 -9.00 -1.12 11.07
N THR A 165 -9.79 -1.58 10.11
CA THR A 165 -9.59 -1.26 8.68
C THR A 165 -10.00 0.17 8.36
N SER A 166 -9.30 0.82 7.43
CA SER A 166 -9.68 2.16 6.93
C SER A 166 -10.85 2.08 5.95
N PHE A 167 -10.97 0.96 5.23
CA PHE A 167 -12.04 0.71 4.27
C PHE A 167 -13.07 -0.29 4.82
N PRO A 168 -14.30 -0.32 4.28
CA PRO A 168 -15.26 -1.38 4.55
C PRO A 168 -14.68 -2.76 4.20
N ILE A 169 -14.98 -3.77 5.04
CA ILE A 169 -14.38 -5.12 4.95
C ILE A 169 -14.46 -5.72 3.54
N LYS A 170 -15.55 -5.45 2.81
CA LYS A 170 -15.78 -5.88 1.41
C LYS A 170 -14.65 -5.55 0.44
N ILE A 171 -13.85 -4.51 0.71
CA ILE A 171 -12.67 -4.17 -0.11
C ILE A 171 -11.59 -5.21 0.07
N TYR A 172 -11.35 -5.65 1.30
CA TYR A 172 -10.29 -6.61 1.60
C TYR A 172 -10.70 -8.04 1.25
N THR A 173 -11.98 -8.41 1.38
CA THR A 173 -12.46 -9.78 1.12
C THR A 173 -12.35 -10.21 -0.34
N ARG A 174 -12.16 -9.25 -1.27
CA ARG A 174 -11.90 -9.53 -2.69
C ARG A 174 -10.47 -9.99 -2.97
N ASN A 175 -9.60 -9.95 -1.97
CA ASN A 175 -8.20 -10.27 -2.10
C ASN A 175 -7.93 -11.70 -1.63
N ASN A 176 -6.86 -12.30 -2.14
CA ASN A 176 -6.42 -13.62 -1.70
C ASN A 176 -5.22 -13.47 -0.78
N PHE A 177 -5.27 -14.14 0.37
CA PHE A 177 -4.23 -14.09 1.37
C PHE A 177 -3.60 -15.45 1.55
N TYR A 178 -2.27 -15.49 1.51
CA TYR A 178 -1.48 -16.69 1.69
C TYR A 178 -0.46 -16.47 2.79
N SER A 179 -0.50 -17.26 3.86
CA SER A 179 0.58 -17.27 4.85
C SER A 179 1.83 -17.94 4.29
N PHE A 180 3.01 -17.55 4.76
CA PHE A 180 4.24 -18.30 4.53
C PHE A 180 5.27 -18.17 5.65
N ASP A 181 6.16 -19.16 5.77
CA ASP A 181 7.22 -19.15 6.79
C ASP A 181 8.56 -18.67 6.20
N SER A 182 8.90 -19.12 4.98
CA SER A 182 10.11 -18.74 4.26
C SER A 182 9.80 -18.40 2.80
N ILE A 183 10.63 -17.54 2.18
CA ILE A 183 10.42 -17.13 0.79
C ILE A 183 10.75 -18.30 -0.13
N ASP A 184 9.73 -18.83 -0.79
CA ASP A 184 9.85 -19.80 -1.88
C ASP A 184 9.26 -19.19 -3.16
N LEU A 185 10.16 -18.70 -4.01
CA LEU A 185 9.79 -18.04 -5.26
C LEU A 185 9.08 -18.99 -6.24
N ASN A 186 9.38 -20.29 -6.21
CA ASN A 186 8.75 -21.25 -7.11
C ASN A 186 7.30 -21.50 -6.71
N SER A 187 7.03 -21.66 -5.42
CA SER A 187 5.67 -21.80 -4.89
C SER A 187 4.87 -20.51 -5.07
N MET A 188 5.45 -19.34 -4.81
CA MET A 188 4.80 -18.05 -5.10
C MET A 188 4.43 -17.93 -6.58
N LYS A 189 5.34 -18.27 -7.50
CA LYS A 189 5.04 -18.29 -8.95
C LYS A 189 3.88 -19.23 -9.29
N LYS A 190 3.82 -20.43 -8.71
CA LYS A 190 2.69 -21.36 -8.91
C LYS A 190 1.36 -20.74 -8.46
N ILE A 191 1.35 -20.06 -7.31
CA ILE A 191 0.17 -19.36 -6.81
C ILE A 191 -0.24 -18.26 -7.79
N LEU A 192 0.71 -17.41 -8.21
CA LEU A 192 0.46 -16.35 -9.18
C LEU A 192 -0.11 -16.89 -10.49
N HIS A 193 0.50 -17.92 -11.07
CA HIS A 193 0.06 -18.54 -12.32
C HIS A 193 -1.31 -19.24 -12.24
N SER A 194 -1.71 -19.71 -11.05
CA SER A 194 -3.05 -20.28 -10.87
C SER A 194 -4.15 -19.22 -10.75
N HIS A 195 -3.78 -17.96 -10.52
CA HIS A 195 -4.74 -16.87 -10.41
C HIS A 195 -5.21 -16.40 -11.80
N ARG A 196 -6.53 -16.39 -11.99
CA ARG A 196 -7.15 -15.82 -13.19
C ARG A 196 -7.44 -14.34 -12.98
N TYR A 197 -6.99 -13.50 -13.91
CA TYR A 197 -7.36 -12.10 -13.93
C TYR A 197 -8.87 -11.97 -14.17
N ALA A 198 -9.53 -11.23 -13.29
CA ALA A 198 -10.95 -10.92 -13.39
C ALA A 198 -11.09 -9.40 -13.21
N PRO A 199 -11.25 -8.63 -14.30
CA PRO A 199 -11.37 -7.18 -14.21
C PRO A 199 -12.61 -6.81 -13.40
N ILE A 200 -12.52 -5.69 -12.69
CA ILE A 200 -13.67 -5.14 -11.98
C ILE A 200 -14.57 -4.46 -13.02
N PRO A 201 -15.87 -4.78 -13.13
CA PRO A 201 -16.76 -4.09 -14.07
C PRO A 201 -16.80 -2.58 -13.80
N GLN A 202 -16.89 -1.77 -14.86
CA GLN A 202 -16.85 -0.30 -14.75
C GLN A 202 -17.86 0.27 -13.72
N PRO A 203 -19.12 -0.21 -13.65
CA PRO A 203 -20.06 0.28 -12.64
C PRO A 203 -19.57 0.03 -11.21
N GLN A 204 -18.94 -1.12 -10.95
CA GLN A 204 -18.36 -1.42 -9.64
C GLN A 204 -17.11 -0.58 -9.39
N GLN A 205 -16.27 -0.35 -10.39
CA GLN A 205 -15.11 0.54 -10.25
C GLN A 205 -15.54 1.95 -9.83
N ASN A 206 -16.60 2.49 -10.43
CA ASN A 206 -17.13 3.80 -10.10
C ASN A 206 -17.62 3.85 -8.63
N GLN A 207 -18.35 2.83 -8.19
CA GLN A 207 -18.80 2.72 -6.78
C GLN A 207 -17.61 2.65 -5.81
N ILE A 208 -16.58 1.89 -6.16
CA ILE A 208 -15.36 1.78 -5.36
C ILE A 208 -14.64 3.13 -5.32
N LYS A 209 -14.50 3.82 -6.46
CA LYS A 209 -13.89 5.15 -6.55
C LYS A 209 -14.59 6.16 -5.65
N LEU A 210 -15.93 6.18 -5.65
CA LEU A 210 -16.72 7.05 -4.77
C LEU A 210 -16.42 6.79 -3.29
N MET A 211 -16.29 5.52 -2.89
CA MET A 211 -15.95 5.16 -1.52
C MET A 211 -14.54 5.59 -1.12
N PHE A 212 -13.55 5.43 -2.01
CA PHE A 212 -12.19 5.92 -1.76
C PHE A 212 -12.15 7.45 -1.65
N ASN A 213 -12.88 8.15 -2.52
CA ASN A 213 -13.01 9.60 -2.47
C ASN A 213 -13.68 10.06 -1.16
N GLN A 214 -14.75 9.39 -0.73
CA GLN A 214 -15.43 9.73 0.52
C GLN A 214 -14.47 9.61 1.72
N ILE A 215 -13.73 8.50 1.82
CA ILE A 215 -12.78 8.29 2.92
C ILE A 215 -11.62 9.30 2.85
N SER A 216 -11.20 9.69 1.64
CA SER A 216 -10.23 10.77 1.44
C SER A 216 -10.74 12.09 2.04
N GLN A 217 -11.96 12.50 1.71
CA GLN A 217 -12.57 13.74 2.22
C GLN A 217 -12.78 13.69 3.75
N GLU A 218 -13.22 12.57 4.29
CA GLU A 218 -13.32 12.37 5.75
C GLU A 218 -11.95 12.46 6.45
N THR A 219 -10.89 11.99 5.78
CA THR A 219 -9.52 12.07 6.31
C THR A 219 -9.03 13.52 6.34
N ILE A 220 -9.26 14.29 5.27
CA ILE A 220 -8.92 15.72 5.21
C ILE A 220 -9.67 16.49 6.30
N ALA A 221 -10.98 16.27 6.42
CA ALA A 221 -11.80 16.92 7.45
C ALA A 221 -11.29 16.61 8.88
N LYS A 222 -10.91 15.36 9.16
CA LYS A 222 -10.31 14.97 10.44
C LYS A 222 -8.98 15.65 10.69
N ILE A 223 -8.13 15.83 9.67
CA ILE A 223 -6.87 16.56 9.81
C ILE A 223 -7.15 18.01 10.20
N TYR A 224 -8.09 18.69 9.55
CA TYR A 224 -8.45 20.07 9.90
C TYR A 224 -9.11 20.20 11.25
N GLN A 225 -9.97 19.25 11.62
CA GLN A 225 -10.53 19.21 12.97
C GLN A 225 -9.42 19.07 14.03
N LEU A 226 -8.47 18.15 13.82
CA LEU A 226 -7.32 18.00 14.70
C LEU A 226 -6.45 19.25 14.74
N ALA A 227 -6.24 19.92 13.61
CA ALA A 227 -5.48 21.17 13.55
C ALA A 227 -6.17 22.29 14.34
N SER A 228 -7.49 22.40 14.24
CA SER A 228 -8.28 23.43 14.94
C SER A 228 -8.35 23.19 16.45
N GLU A 229 -8.64 21.94 16.86
CA GLU A 229 -8.94 21.63 18.27
C GLU A 229 -7.71 21.16 19.05
N LYS A 230 -6.75 20.51 18.38
CA LYS A 230 -5.69 19.70 19.01
C LYS A 230 -4.39 19.72 18.20
N ILE A 231 -3.94 20.89 17.74
CA ILE A 231 -2.73 21.03 16.90
C ILE A 231 -1.48 20.35 17.50
N HIS A 232 -1.35 20.36 18.82
CA HIS A 232 -0.28 19.68 19.57
C HIS A 232 -0.20 18.17 19.30
N LEU A 233 -1.30 17.52 18.89
CA LEU A 233 -1.29 16.12 18.47
C LEU A 233 -0.62 15.95 17.11
N ILE A 234 -0.90 16.84 16.16
CA ILE A 234 -0.24 16.86 14.84
C ILE A 234 1.25 17.14 15.02
N GLU A 235 1.59 18.14 15.85
CA GLU A 235 2.98 18.46 16.22
C GLU A 235 3.67 17.24 16.85
N ARG A 236 3.01 16.56 17.81
CA ARG A 236 3.53 15.35 18.43
C ARG A 236 3.78 14.24 17.40
N PHE A 237 2.87 14.02 16.45
CA PHE A 237 3.08 13.03 15.39
C PHE A 237 4.26 13.41 14.48
N ALA A 238 4.38 14.68 14.10
CA ALA A 238 5.51 15.20 13.34
C ALA A 238 6.85 15.02 14.09
N LEU A 239 6.89 15.32 15.39
CA LEU A 239 8.08 15.13 16.24
C LEU A 239 8.46 13.65 16.38
N ILE A 240 7.49 12.76 16.54
CA ILE A 240 7.73 11.31 16.59
C ILE A 240 8.32 10.79 15.27
N GLN A 241 7.95 11.39 14.13
CA GLN A 241 8.52 11.08 12.83
C GLN A 241 9.94 11.64 12.67
N SER A 242 10.22 12.85 13.19
CA SER A 242 11.53 13.48 13.08
C SER A 242 12.59 12.90 14.03
N LEU A 243 12.22 12.49 15.25
CA LEU A 243 13.15 11.90 16.23
C LEU A 243 13.66 10.52 15.79
N ALA A 244 12.83 9.76 15.08
CA ALA A 244 13.24 8.47 14.52
C ALA A 244 14.26 8.61 13.36
N ASN A 245 14.53 9.83 12.86
CA ASN A 245 15.62 10.09 11.91
C ASN A 245 16.99 10.32 12.55
N LYS A 246 17.04 10.61 13.86
CA LYS A 246 18.30 10.99 14.55
C LYS A 246 18.99 9.83 15.26
N SER A 247 18.32 8.68 15.36
CA SER A 247 18.78 7.48 16.08
C SER A 247 19.17 6.31 15.17
N GLY A 248 19.39 6.58 13.88
CA GLY A 248 19.89 5.63 12.88
C GLY A 248 21.24 6.04 12.30
#